data_AF-A0A3D3R8X6-F1
#
_entry.id   AF-A0A3D3R8X6-F1
#
_cell.length_a   1.000
_cell.length_b   1.000
_cell.length_c   1.000
_cell.angle_alpha   90.00
_cell.angle_beta   90.00
_cell.angle_gamma   90.00
#
_symmetry.space_group_name_H-M   'P 1'
#
loop_
_entity.id
_entity.type
_entity.pdbx_description
1 polymer ?
#
loop_
_entity_poly.entity_id
_entity_poly.type
_entity_poly.pdbx_seq_one_letter_code
_entity_poly.pdbx_strand_id
1 'polypeptide(L)'
;MIRTNATVKIDPFTPPCWRWEVAEQLFNEPGLDKIPEDRVTRDALTYLRTGDSSQFPDIHTSRQIFVEDGLRRAELEARILVGQTDAEIAELCKYTPELVQVYADLFFCVRDFPKASDWKLRYAVGKPHFYGYQDHNLRQMWNWFGLTGESLVLNHVIQAYYDELRSDDEPTLSVYLRPSSSVDLRLQGVIADGIFPNFQSANRWELEFAHYSQLINQLHTQEEKSRALQQYKKDRIRYVYQYLKGKIKSQPPKRTDCSAASRSPAREIRKIQERLRSLELGAPNPI
;
A
#
# COMPACT_ATOMS: atom_id res chain seq x y z
N MET A 1 29.97 0.59 3.88
CA MET A 1 28.92 0.87 4.87
C MET A 1 29.41 2.00 5.76
N ILE A 2 29.13 3.26 5.40
CA ILE A 2 29.46 4.42 6.23
C ILE A 2 28.42 4.45 7.36
N ARG A 3 28.83 4.07 8.57
CA ARG A 3 28.00 4.25 9.77
C ARG A 3 28.00 5.73 10.08
N THR A 4 26.88 6.41 9.82
CA THR A 4 26.61 7.74 10.36
C THR A 4 26.57 7.62 11.89
N ASN A 5 27.63 8.09 12.57
CA ASN A 5 27.78 8.07 14.03
C ASN A 5 26.80 9.01 14.77
N ALA A 6 25.72 9.45 14.13
CA ALA A 6 24.68 10.19 14.82
C ALA A 6 23.91 9.19 15.69
N THR A 7 24.14 9.25 16.99
CA THR A 7 23.34 8.51 17.96
C THR A 7 21.93 9.11 17.91
N VAL A 8 21.06 8.54 17.08
CA VAL A 8 19.68 9.02 16.96
C VAL A 8 19.03 8.83 18.33
N LYS A 9 18.81 9.93 19.04
CA LYS A 9 17.92 9.95 20.19
C LYS A 9 16.54 9.63 19.63
N ILE A 10 16.08 8.39 19.79
CA ILE A 10 14.84 7.88 19.19
C ILE A 10 13.67 8.69 19.77
N ASP A 11 13.25 9.72 19.06
CA ASP A 11 11.96 10.34 19.25
C ASP A 11 10.95 9.56 18.40
N PRO A 12 9.98 8.86 19.03
CA PRO A 12 9.00 8.05 18.30
C PRO A 12 8.06 8.87 17.42
N PHE A 13 8.12 10.20 17.49
CA PHE A 13 7.31 11.10 16.67
C PHE A 13 8.05 11.64 15.45
N THR A 14 9.36 11.41 15.35
CA THR A 14 10.18 11.85 14.22
C THR A 14 9.81 11.07 12.95
N PRO A 15 9.48 11.76 11.83
CA PRO A 15 9.13 11.09 10.58
C PRO A 15 10.37 10.55 9.83
N PRO A 16 10.21 9.65 8.85
CA PRO A 16 11.32 9.10 8.09
C PRO A 16 12.09 10.13 7.25
N CYS A 17 11.49 11.28 6.93
CA CYS A 17 12.12 12.37 6.17
C CYS A 17 12.76 13.46 7.05
N TRP A 18 12.99 13.19 8.33
CA TRP A 18 13.43 14.22 9.28
C TRP A 18 14.71 14.97 8.89
N ARG A 19 15.65 14.31 8.20
CA ARG A 19 16.87 14.98 7.70
C ARG A 19 16.54 16.05 6.66
N TRP A 20 15.62 15.72 5.75
CA TRP A 20 15.09 16.70 4.79
C TRP A 20 14.34 17.84 5.50
N GLU A 21 13.47 17.52 6.46
CA GLU A 21 12.72 18.53 7.23
C GLU A 21 13.64 19.48 8.01
N VAL A 22 14.73 18.97 8.61
CA VAL A 22 15.75 19.80 9.28
C VAL A 22 16.45 20.72 8.27
N ALA A 23 16.81 20.20 7.10
CA ALA A 23 17.43 21.02 6.06
C ALA A 23 16.48 22.13 5.56
N GLU A 24 15.20 21.82 5.37
CA GLU A 24 14.17 22.81 5.01
C GLU A 24 13.95 23.86 6.10
N GLN A 25 13.91 23.45 7.38
CA GLN A 25 13.78 24.38 8.49
C GLN A 25 14.96 25.38 8.54
N LEU A 26 16.20 24.90 8.42
CA LEU A 26 17.39 25.76 8.43
C LEU A 26 17.51 26.64 7.19
N PHE A 27 16.92 26.21 6.07
CA PHE A 27 16.79 27.04 4.87
C PHE A 27 15.79 28.18 5.08
N ASN A 28 14.64 27.89 5.70
CA ASN A 28 13.57 28.87 5.95
C ASN A 28 13.85 29.81 7.14
N GLU A 29 14.69 29.38 8.09
CA GLU A 29 15.05 30.15 9.30
C GLU A 29 16.57 30.39 9.39
N PRO A 30 17.15 31.29 8.58
CA PRO A 30 18.61 31.50 8.52
C PRO A 30 19.23 31.99 9.84
N GLY A 31 18.43 32.50 10.78
CA GLY A 31 18.88 32.94 12.10
C GLY A 31 19.20 31.78 13.06
N LEU A 32 18.86 30.55 12.70
CA LEU A 32 19.35 29.36 13.39
C LEU A 32 20.75 29.05 12.86
N ASP A 33 21.79 29.60 13.50
CA ASP A 33 23.21 29.25 13.25
C ASP A 33 23.57 27.83 13.73
N LYS A 34 22.70 26.85 13.43
CA LYS A 34 22.92 25.44 13.70
C LYS A 34 23.40 24.76 12.43
N ILE A 35 24.62 24.26 12.47
CA ILE A 35 25.18 23.43 11.42
C ILE A 35 24.73 21.98 11.71
N PRO A 36 24.05 21.30 10.77
CA PRO A 36 23.71 19.89 10.94
C PRO A 36 24.97 19.05 11.17
N GLU A 37 24.91 18.12 12.13
CA GLU A 37 26.06 17.28 12.49
C GLU A 37 26.43 16.30 11.37
N ASP A 38 25.42 15.71 10.72
CA ASP A 38 25.62 14.75 9.65
C ASP A 38 25.84 15.43 8.29
N ARG A 39 26.62 14.75 7.44
CA ARG A 39 27.00 15.28 6.12
C ARG A 39 25.81 15.36 5.17
N VAL A 40 24.91 14.37 5.18
CA VAL A 40 23.83 14.30 4.20
C VAL A 40 22.82 15.44 4.38
N THR A 41 22.52 15.82 5.63
CA THR A 41 21.66 16.99 5.93
C THR A 41 22.34 18.30 5.55
N ARG A 42 23.67 18.43 5.72
CA ARG A 42 24.43 19.60 5.26
C ARG A 42 24.45 19.72 3.73
N ASP A 43 24.61 18.61 3.03
CA ASP A 43 24.59 18.56 1.57
C ASP A 43 23.19 18.94 1.06
N ALA A 44 22.12 18.46 1.71
CA ALA A 44 20.74 18.85 1.42
C ALA A 44 20.48 20.35 1.66
N LEU A 45 20.94 20.91 2.78
CA LEU A 45 20.83 22.36 3.07
C LEU A 45 21.60 23.20 2.03
N THR A 46 22.78 22.73 1.62
CA THR A 46 23.57 23.41 0.57
C THR A 46 22.82 23.37 -0.76
N TYR A 47 22.29 22.21 -1.15
CA TYR A 47 21.45 22.06 -2.33
C TYR A 47 20.22 22.99 -2.29
N LEU A 48 19.54 23.12 -1.15
CA LEU A 48 18.40 24.04 -1.00
C LEU A 48 18.80 25.52 -1.19
N ARG A 49 19.99 25.90 -0.69
CA ARG A 49 20.51 27.27 -0.80
C ARG A 49 20.98 27.62 -2.21
N THR A 50 21.61 26.68 -2.91
CA THR A 50 22.21 26.95 -4.23
C THR A 50 21.30 26.59 -5.39
N GLY A 51 20.39 25.62 -5.21
CA GLY A 51 19.61 25.02 -6.29
C GLY A 51 20.46 24.23 -7.29
N ASP A 52 21.72 23.94 -6.99
CA ASP A 52 22.66 23.34 -7.95
C ASP A 52 22.43 21.84 -8.12
N SER A 53 21.57 21.50 -9.08
CA SER A 53 21.30 20.10 -9.45
C SER A 53 22.47 19.40 -10.13
N SER A 54 23.46 20.15 -10.66
CA SER A 54 24.64 19.57 -11.29
C SER A 54 25.65 19.09 -10.24
N GLN A 55 25.76 19.83 -9.14
CA GLN A 55 26.58 19.46 -7.99
C GLN A 55 25.93 18.36 -7.14
N PHE A 56 24.60 18.35 -7.04
CA PHE A 56 23.84 17.39 -6.22
C PHE A 56 22.78 16.60 -7.01
N PRO A 57 23.19 15.83 -8.05
CA PRO A 57 22.25 15.15 -8.94
C PRO A 57 21.38 14.10 -8.23
N ASP A 58 21.96 13.36 -7.26
CA ASP A 58 21.24 12.33 -6.51
C ASP A 58 20.22 12.92 -5.53
N ILE A 59 20.55 14.06 -4.88
CA ILE A 59 19.61 14.78 -4.02
C ILE A 59 18.46 15.34 -4.86
N HIS A 60 18.78 15.94 -6.01
CA HIS A 60 17.78 16.49 -6.92
C HIS A 60 16.80 15.40 -7.38
N THR A 61 17.31 14.27 -7.85
CA THR A 61 16.48 13.16 -8.35
C THR A 61 15.69 12.50 -7.22
N SER A 62 16.29 12.32 -6.04
CA SER A 62 15.60 11.78 -4.85
C SER A 62 14.44 12.67 -4.42
N ARG A 63 14.64 14.00 -4.45
CA ARG A 63 13.58 14.98 -4.17
C ARG A 63 12.44 14.88 -5.20
N GLN A 64 12.76 14.72 -6.48
CA GLN A 64 11.74 14.54 -7.51
C GLN A 64 10.88 13.29 -7.24
N ILE A 65 11.53 12.15 -6.94
CA ILE A 65 10.81 10.90 -6.57
C ILE A 65 9.93 11.13 -5.34
N PHE A 66 10.44 11.82 -4.32
CA PHE A 66 9.70 12.10 -3.09
C PHE A 66 8.47 12.96 -3.31
N VAL A 67 8.59 14.03 -4.13
CA VAL A 67 7.53 15.00 -4.44
C VAL A 67 6.50 14.44 -5.41
N GLU A 68 6.92 13.64 -6.39
CA GLU A 68 6.01 12.98 -7.35
C GLU A 68 5.02 12.06 -6.64
N ASP A 69 5.44 11.42 -5.54
CA ASP A 69 4.65 10.48 -4.73
C ASP A 69 3.96 9.37 -5.54
N GLY A 70 4.59 8.98 -6.64
CA GLY A 70 4.09 8.00 -7.60
C GLY A 70 4.68 6.60 -7.44
N LEU A 71 4.59 5.81 -8.52
CA LEU A 71 5.01 4.41 -8.57
C LEU A 71 6.49 4.22 -8.20
N ARG A 72 7.35 5.13 -8.67
CA ARG A 72 8.80 5.13 -8.38
C ARG A 72 9.10 5.17 -6.89
N ARG A 73 8.35 6.00 -6.16
CA ARG A 73 8.48 6.13 -4.71
C ARG A 73 7.95 4.90 -3.99
N ALA A 74 6.78 4.41 -4.40
CA ALA A 74 6.17 3.22 -3.81
C ALA A 74 7.10 2.01 -3.86
N GLU A 75 7.73 1.76 -5.01
CA GLU A 75 8.68 0.66 -5.17
C GLU A 75 9.94 0.88 -4.33
N LEU A 76 10.54 2.07 -4.44
CA LEU A 76 11.80 2.38 -3.76
C LEU A 76 11.67 2.24 -2.23
N GLU A 77 10.62 2.80 -1.63
CA GLU A 77 10.39 2.71 -0.19
C GLU A 77 10.14 1.27 0.27
N ALA A 78 9.35 0.49 -0.47
CA ALA A 78 9.04 -0.90 -0.10
C ALA A 78 10.30 -1.77 -0.11
N ARG A 79 11.17 -1.58 -1.11
CA ARG A 79 12.44 -2.30 -1.23
C ARG A 79 13.45 -1.92 -0.15
N ILE A 80 13.53 -0.63 0.18
CA ILE A 80 14.35 -0.17 1.33
C ILE A 80 13.82 -0.81 2.62
N LEU A 81 12.51 -0.88 2.78
CA LEU A 81 11.86 -1.36 4.00
C LEU A 81 12.05 -2.86 4.23
N VAL A 82 12.03 -3.67 3.16
CA VAL A 82 12.31 -5.13 3.23
C VAL A 82 13.78 -5.45 3.47
N GLY A 83 14.64 -4.43 3.45
CA GLY A 83 16.07 -4.57 3.76
C GLY A 83 16.93 -5.02 2.58
N GLN A 84 16.47 -4.81 1.33
CA GLN A 84 17.35 -4.98 0.17
C GLN A 84 18.51 -3.97 0.23
N THR A 85 19.66 -4.40 -0.28
CA THR A 85 20.87 -3.58 -0.38
C THR A 85 20.73 -2.52 -1.47
N ASP A 86 21.50 -1.44 -1.38
CA ASP A 86 21.44 -0.35 -2.37
C ASP A 86 21.73 -0.84 -3.79
N ALA A 87 22.62 -1.83 -3.94
CA ALA A 87 22.94 -2.43 -5.23
C ALA A 87 21.77 -3.24 -5.82
N GLU A 88 21.09 -4.07 -5.01
CA GLU A 88 19.91 -4.82 -5.46
C GLU A 88 18.77 -3.89 -5.87
N ILE A 89 18.53 -2.83 -5.08
CA ILE A 89 17.48 -1.84 -5.37
C ILE A 89 17.83 -1.07 -6.64
N ALA A 90 19.08 -0.63 -6.79
CA ALA A 90 19.56 0.07 -7.98
C ALA A 90 19.33 -0.75 -9.26
N GLU A 91 19.66 -2.04 -9.24
CA GLU A 91 19.46 -2.94 -10.38
C GLU A 91 17.97 -3.10 -10.75
N LEU A 92 17.10 -3.27 -9.75
CA LEU A 92 15.68 -3.51 -9.94
C LEU A 92 14.95 -2.24 -10.38
N CYS A 93 15.25 -1.10 -9.75
CA CYS A 93 14.60 0.19 -10.02
C CYS A 93 15.28 1.01 -11.14
N LYS A 94 16.37 0.50 -11.74
CA LYS A 94 17.19 1.21 -12.74
C LYS A 94 17.75 2.55 -12.24
N TYR A 95 18.25 2.55 -11.02
CA TYR A 95 18.93 3.70 -10.39
C TYR A 95 20.42 3.40 -10.13
N THR A 96 21.13 4.37 -9.58
CA THR A 96 22.47 4.16 -9.00
C THR A 96 22.34 3.78 -7.52
N PRO A 97 23.27 2.99 -6.96
CA PRO A 97 23.30 2.74 -5.52
C PRO A 97 23.38 4.03 -4.69
N GLU A 98 24.09 5.05 -5.20
CA GLU A 98 24.23 6.36 -4.57
C GLU A 98 22.88 7.08 -4.45
N LEU A 99 22.05 7.05 -5.50
CA LEU A 99 20.70 7.62 -5.45
C LEU A 99 19.83 6.90 -4.42
N VAL A 100 19.89 5.57 -4.36
CA VAL A 100 19.13 4.78 -3.38
C VAL A 100 19.56 5.14 -1.96
N GLN A 101 20.87 5.25 -1.73
CA GLN A 101 21.41 5.65 -0.44
C GLN A 101 20.95 7.05 -0.05
N VAL A 102 21.07 8.04 -0.95
CA VAL A 102 20.64 9.42 -0.69
C VAL A 102 19.14 9.48 -0.40
N TYR A 103 18.31 8.74 -1.14
CA TYR A 103 16.88 8.67 -0.89
C TYR A 103 16.58 8.08 0.50
N ALA A 104 17.20 6.95 0.85
CA ALA A 104 17.04 6.30 2.15
C ALA A 104 17.51 7.22 3.29
N ASP A 105 18.61 7.95 3.10
CA ASP A 105 19.21 8.77 4.15
C ASP A 105 18.49 10.11 4.35
N LEU A 106 17.88 10.70 3.31
CA LEU A 106 17.19 12.01 3.41
C LEU A 106 15.68 11.90 3.58
N PHE A 107 15.04 11.02 2.82
CA PHE A 107 13.58 11.01 2.65
C PHE A 107 12.92 9.81 3.33
N PHE A 108 13.68 8.75 3.63
CA PHE A 108 13.13 7.51 4.16
C PHE A 108 14.08 6.78 5.12
N CYS A 109 14.45 7.46 6.22
CA CYS A 109 15.45 7.09 7.23
C CYS A 109 15.08 5.85 8.08
N VAL A 110 14.38 4.87 7.53
CA VAL A 110 13.88 3.69 8.25
C VAL A 110 14.99 2.72 8.67
N ARG A 111 16.17 2.81 8.02
CA ARG A 111 17.36 2.00 8.32
C ARG A 111 18.01 2.38 9.66
N ASP A 112 17.80 3.62 10.12
CA ASP A 112 18.28 4.11 11.40
C ASP A 112 17.54 3.45 12.58
N PHE A 113 16.38 2.83 12.32
CA PHE A 113 15.50 2.26 13.33
C PHE A 113 15.23 0.75 13.10
N PRO A 114 16.26 -0.12 13.09
CA PRO A 114 16.12 -1.52 12.66
C PRO A 114 15.10 -2.31 13.50
N LYS A 115 14.96 -1.99 14.80
CA LYS A 115 14.09 -2.70 15.75
C LYS A 115 12.76 -1.99 16.04
N ALA A 116 12.45 -0.89 15.36
CA ALA A 116 11.25 -0.10 15.64
C ALA A 116 10.09 -0.48 14.70
N SER A 117 9.60 -1.73 14.79
CA SER A 117 8.53 -2.24 13.92
C SER A 117 7.28 -1.37 13.97
N ASP A 118 6.87 -0.93 15.15
CA ASP A 118 5.65 -0.13 15.34
C ASP A 118 5.81 1.27 14.76
N TRP A 119 7.01 1.84 14.88
CA TRP A 119 7.36 3.11 14.25
C TRP A 119 7.35 2.99 12.72
N LYS A 120 7.97 1.93 12.16
CA LYS A 120 7.94 1.66 10.72
C LYS A 120 6.52 1.42 10.22
N LEU A 121 5.71 0.67 10.96
CA LEU A 121 4.30 0.46 10.63
C LEU A 121 3.58 1.80 10.56
N ARG A 122 3.71 2.64 11.59
CA ARG A 122 3.08 3.96 11.65
C ARG A 122 3.51 4.90 10.52
N TYR A 123 4.80 4.96 10.21
CA TYR A 123 5.36 6.00 9.34
C TYR A 123 5.64 5.57 7.91
N ALA A 124 6.04 4.31 7.68
CA ALA A 124 6.29 3.79 6.34
C ALA A 124 5.02 3.19 5.72
N VAL A 125 4.26 2.41 6.49
CA VAL A 125 3.01 1.80 5.99
C VAL A 125 1.84 2.78 6.10
N GLY A 126 1.79 3.56 7.19
CA GLY A 126 0.72 4.52 7.46
C GLY A 126 -0.33 3.94 8.39
N LYS A 127 -1.62 4.23 8.14
CA LYS A 127 -2.71 3.60 8.90
C LYS A 127 -2.68 2.09 8.65
N PRO A 128 -2.81 1.26 9.69
CA PRO A 128 -2.85 -0.19 9.49
C PRO A 128 -3.92 -0.60 8.47
N HIS A 129 -3.65 -1.63 7.66
CA HIS A 129 -4.55 -2.10 6.59
C HIS A 129 -5.96 -2.47 7.08
N PHE A 130 -6.14 -2.79 8.37
CA PHE A 130 -7.46 -3.04 8.96
C PHE A 130 -8.33 -1.77 9.12
N TYR A 131 -7.77 -0.57 8.87
CA TYR A 131 -8.50 0.67 8.67
C TYR A 131 -8.80 0.96 7.18
N GLY A 132 -8.46 0.03 6.28
CA GLY A 132 -8.58 0.15 4.83
C GLY A 132 -7.49 1.03 4.22
N TYR A 133 -7.12 0.71 2.99
CA TYR A 133 -6.21 1.57 2.22
C TYR A 133 -6.92 2.86 1.78
N GLN A 134 -6.24 3.99 1.98
CA GLN A 134 -6.74 5.33 1.62
C GLN A 134 -6.10 5.82 0.31
N ASP A 135 -5.95 7.14 0.14
CA ASP A 135 -5.11 7.73 -0.91
C ASP A 135 -3.69 7.13 -0.84
N HIS A 136 -3.08 6.85 -2.00
CA HIS A 136 -1.80 6.13 -2.13
C HIS A 136 -1.84 4.65 -1.71
N ASN A 137 -2.96 3.97 -2.00
CA ASN A 137 -3.19 2.56 -1.65
C ASN A 137 -2.08 1.59 -2.07
N LEU A 138 -1.41 1.85 -3.20
CA LEU A 138 -0.34 1.00 -3.71
C LEU A 138 0.92 1.05 -2.82
N ARG A 139 1.37 2.27 -2.48
CA ARG A 139 2.54 2.48 -1.60
C ARG A 139 2.32 1.86 -0.23
N GLN A 140 1.14 2.04 0.36
CA GLN A 140 0.80 1.45 1.65
C GLN A 140 0.86 -0.08 1.59
N MET A 141 0.29 -0.70 0.55
CA MET A 141 0.30 -2.15 0.39
C MET A 141 1.72 -2.71 0.16
N TRP A 142 2.51 -2.06 -0.69
CA TRP A 142 3.90 -2.48 -0.93
C TRP A 142 4.79 -2.30 0.29
N ASN A 143 4.64 -1.18 1.02
CA ASN A 143 5.34 -0.99 2.29
C ASN A 143 4.87 -2.00 3.36
N TRP A 144 3.59 -2.41 3.35
CA TRP A 144 3.14 -3.49 4.24
C TRP A 144 3.88 -4.81 3.94
N PHE A 145 3.95 -5.22 2.66
CA PHE A 145 4.75 -6.38 2.27
C PHE A 145 6.24 -6.21 2.57
N GLY A 146 6.78 -5.00 2.39
CA GLY A 146 8.17 -4.70 2.72
C GLY A 146 8.44 -4.81 4.23
N LEU A 147 7.47 -4.46 5.07
CA LEU A 147 7.62 -4.54 6.52
C LEU A 147 7.44 -5.97 7.06
N THR A 148 6.49 -6.73 6.53
CA THR A 148 6.09 -8.03 7.10
C THR A 148 6.58 -9.24 6.32
N GLY A 149 7.02 -9.05 5.07
CA GLY A 149 7.38 -10.11 4.15
C GLY A 149 8.89 -10.27 3.96
N GLU A 150 9.23 -11.16 3.04
CA GLU A 150 10.60 -11.35 2.55
C GLU A 150 10.75 -10.70 1.18
N SER A 151 12.00 -10.38 0.80
CA SER A 151 12.31 -9.73 -0.49
C SER A 151 11.78 -10.51 -1.69
N LEU A 152 11.78 -11.85 -1.65
CA LEU A 152 11.21 -12.69 -2.70
C LEU A 152 9.70 -12.51 -2.87
N VAL A 153 8.97 -12.38 -1.75
CA VAL A 153 7.52 -12.13 -1.79
C VAL A 153 7.25 -10.73 -2.34
N LEU A 154 8.00 -9.72 -1.88
CA LEU A 154 7.85 -8.35 -2.38
C LEU A 154 8.14 -8.27 -3.88
N ASN A 155 9.20 -8.92 -4.36
CA ASN A 155 9.54 -8.98 -5.78
C ASN A 155 8.39 -9.58 -6.61
N HIS A 156 7.79 -10.67 -6.14
CA HIS A 156 6.65 -11.27 -6.81
C HIS A 156 5.43 -10.34 -6.85
N VAL A 157 5.14 -9.65 -5.75
CA VAL A 157 4.03 -8.68 -5.66
C VAL A 157 4.23 -7.51 -6.62
N ILE A 158 5.43 -6.92 -6.65
CA ILE A 158 5.74 -5.79 -7.54
C ILE A 158 5.75 -6.23 -9.01
N GLN A 159 6.35 -7.38 -9.33
CA GLN A 159 6.38 -7.88 -10.71
C GLN A 159 4.97 -8.14 -11.23
N ALA A 160 4.12 -8.79 -10.43
CA ALA A 160 2.72 -9.05 -10.78
C ALA A 160 1.93 -7.75 -11.05
N TYR A 161 2.35 -6.62 -10.49
CA TYR A 161 1.78 -5.32 -10.82
C TYR A 161 2.19 -4.84 -12.20
N TYR A 162 3.51 -4.83 -12.47
CA TYR A 162 4.06 -4.35 -13.73
C TYR A 162 3.61 -5.20 -14.91
N ASP A 163 3.42 -6.51 -14.71
CA ASP A 163 2.89 -7.42 -15.74
C ASP A 163 1.45 -7.06 -16.16
N GLU A 164 0.67 -6.45 -15.26
CA GLU A 164 -0.71 -6.01 -15.52
C GLU A 164 -0.82 -4.53 -15.89
N LEU A 165 0.19 -3.71 -15.58
CA LEU A 165 0.13 -2.26 -15.74
C LEU A 165 0.04 -1.88 -17.23
N ARG A 166 -0.95 -1.05 -17.56
CA ARG A 166 -1.14 -0.46 -18.90
C ARG A 166 -0.73 1.01 -18.89
N SER A 167 -0.42 1.56 -20.06
CA SER A 167 0.04 2.95 -20.20
C SER A 167 -0.97 4.01 -19.76
N ASP A 168 -2.26 3.68 -19.76
CA ASP A 168 -3.37 4.57 -19.39
C ASP A 168 -3.84 4.37 -17.93
N ASP A 169 -3.19 3.49 -17.17
CA ASP A 169 -3.56 3.24 -15.78
C ASP A 169 -3.09 4.34 -14.83
N GLU A 170 -3.97 4.65 -13.88
CA GLU A 170 -3.55 5.28 -12.63
C GLU A 170 -2.85 4.23 -11.74
N PRO A 171 -1.73 4.58 -11.07
CA PRO A 171 -0.91 3.64 -10.30
C PRO A 171 -1.57 3.24 -8.96
N THR A 172 -2.69 2.51 -9.04
CA THR A 172 -3.53 2.12 -7.90
C THR A 172 -3.62 0.60 -7.78
N LEU A 173 -4.10 0.10 -6.64
CA LEU A 173 -4.37 -1.32 -6.42
C LEU A 173 -5.39 -1.94 -7.39
N SER A 174 -6.17 -1.13 -8.12
CA SER A 174 -7.17 -1.64 -9.07
C SER A 174 -6.56 -2.42 -10.23
N VAL A 175 -5.28 -2.18 -10.55
CA VAL A 175 -4.52 -2.91 -11.59
C VAL A 175 -4.47 -4.41 -11.25
N TYR A 176 -4.18 -4.78 -10.00
CA TYR A 176 -4.15 -6.18 -9.57
C TYR A 176 -5.51 -6.89 -9.71
N LEU A 177 -6.60 -6.16 -9.50
CA LEU A 177 -7.93 -6.71 -9.25
C LEU A 177 -8.82 -6.77 -10.50
N ARG A 178 -8.25 -6.53 -11.69
CA ARG A 178 -9.02 -6.58 -12.92
C ARG A 178 -9.64 -7.97 -13.12
N PRO A 179 -10.88 -8.05 -13.64
CA PRO A 179 -11.51 -9.34 -13.91
C PRO A 179 -10.70 -10.27 -14.85
N SER A 180 -9.90 -9.69 -15.75
CA SER A 180 -9.04 -10.40 -16.69
C SER A 180 -7.58 -10.52 -16.21
N SER A 181 -7.28 -10.11 -14.98
CA SER A 181 -5.93 -10.13 -14.42
C SER A 181 -5.39 -11.55 -14.34
N SER A 182 -4.13 -11.73 -14.74
CA SER A 182 -3.37 -12.98 -14.61
C SER A 182 -2.77 -13.18 -13.22
N VAL A 183 -2.87 -12.17 -12.34
CA VAL A 183 -2.33 -12.21 -10.98
C VAL A 183 -2.94 -13.36 -10.18
N ASP A 184 -2.14 -14.04 -9.35
CA ASP A 184 -2.60 -15.14 -8.51
C ASP A 184 -3.81 -14.74 -7.64
N LEU A 185 -4.85 -15.56 -7.66
CA LEU A 185 -6.12 -15.28 -6.97
C LEU A 185 -5.94 -15.09 -5.45
N ARG A 186 -4.92 -15.70 -4.83
CA ARG A 186 -4.63 -15.52 -3.41
C ARG A 186 -4.08 -14.11 -3.15
N LEU A 187 -3.17 -13.63 -4.01
CA LEU A 187 -2.66 -12.26 -3.91
C LEU A 187 -3.78 -11.24 -4.14
N GLN A 188 -4.59 -11.43 -5.19
CA GLN A 188 -5.77 -10.58 -5.42
C GLN A 188 -6.73 -10.59 -4.21
N GLY A 189 -6.95 -11.75 -3.60
CA GLY A 189 -7.77 -11.89 -2.40
C GLY A 189 -7.23 -11.11 -1.20
N VAL A 190 -5.92 -11.22 -0.91
CA VAL A 190 -5.26 -10.47 0.17
C VAL A 190 -5.38 -8.96 -0.06
N ILE A 191 -5.16 -8.50 -1.29
CA ILE A 191 -5.33 -7.07 -1.65
C ILE A 191 -6.79 -6.63 -1.47
N ALA A 192 -7.74 -7.43 -1.95
CA ALA A 192 -9.16 -7.16 -1.86
C ALA A 192 -9.65 -7.06 -0.41
N ASP A 193 -9.12 -7.90 0.48
CA ASP A 193 -9.43 -7.88 1.91
C ASP A 193 -8.81 -6.66 2.64
N GLY A 194 -7.67 -6.15 2.15
CA GLY A 194 -7.00 -4.98 2.75
C GLY A 194 -7.58 -3.60 2.36
N ILE A 195 -8.46 -3.53 1.36
CA ILE A 195 -8.99 -2.25 0.86
C ILE A 195 -10.03 -1.64 1.80
N PHE A 196 -10.86 -2.46 2.47
CA PHE A 196 -11.91 -1.95 3.33
C PHE A 196 -11.53 -1.99 4.82
N PRO A 197 -11.86 -0.95 5.59
CA PRO A 197 -11.73 -0.99 7.04
C PRO A 197 -12.63 -2.07 7.64
N ASN A 198 -12.05 -2.96 8.45
CA ASN A 198 -12.79 -3.96 9.24
C ASN A 198 -13.73 -3.32 10.29
N PHE A 199 -13.58 -2.03 10.58
CA PHE A 199 -14.27 -1.34 11.68
C PHE A 199 -15.33 -0.31 11.26
N GLN A 200 -15.60 -0.12 9.96
CA GLN A 200 -16.67 0.80 9.54
C GLN A 200 -18.02 0.07 9.49
N SER A 201 -18.78 0.17 10.59
CA SER A 201 -20.15 -0.35 10.71
C SER A 201 -21.15 0.23 9.70
N ALA A 202 -20.78 1.30 8.99
CA ALA A 202 -21.61 1.96 7.99
C ALA A 202 -21.61 1.25 6.62
N ASN A 203 -20.58 0.45 6.29
CA ASN A 203 -20.51 -0.23 5.00
C ASN A 203 -21.25 -1.56 5.06
N ARG A 204 -22.47 -1.61 4.51
CA ARG A 204 -23.31 -2.81 4.56
C ARG A 204 -22.81 -3.91 3.63
N TRP A 205 -22.02 -3.60 2.62
CA TRP A 205 -21.34 -4.63 1.82
C TRP A 205 -20.33 -5.40 2.66
N GLU A 206 -19.59 -4.75 3.55
CA GLU A 206 -18.67 -5.44 4.47
C GLU A 206 -19.42 -6.41 5.39
N LEU A 207 -20.58 -6.00 5.91
CA LEU A 207 -21.45 -6.87 6.69
C LEU A 207 -21.98 -8.06 5.87
N GLU A 208 -22.32 -7.86 4.60
CA GLU A 208 -22.72 -8.94 3.69
C GLU A 208 -21.56 -9.91 3.41
N PHE A 209 -20.33 -9.43 3.18
CA PHE A 209 -19.16 -10.30 2.99
C PHE A 209 -18.77 -11.04 4.28
N ALA A 210 -18.82 -10.39 5.44
CA ALA A 210 -18.60 -11.06 6.73
C ALA A 210 -19.62 -12.19 6.94
N HIS A 211 -20.90 -11.93 6.64
CA HIS A 211 -21.94 -12.96 6.70
C HIS A 211 -21.73 -14.06 5.66
N TYR A 212 -21.33 -13.70 4.43
CA TYR A 212 -21.01 -14.67 3.39
C TYR A 212 -19.90 -15.64 3.86
N SER A 213 -18.81 -15.11 4.44
CA SER A 213 -17.74 -15.91 5.03
C SER A 213 -18.24 -16.83 6.15
N GLN A 214 -19.11 -16.33 7.05
CA GLN A 214 -19.73 -17.13 8.10
C GLN A 214 -20.57 -18.29 7.54
N LEU A 215 -21.38 -18.05 6.50
CA LEU A 215 -22.20 -19.08 5.85
C LEU A 215 -21.34 -20.19 5.22
N ILE A 216 -20.18 -19.85 4.66
CA ILE A 216 -19.25 -20.84 4.11
C ILE A 216 -18.79 -21.80 5.20
N ASN A 217 -18.47 -21.30 6.39
CA ASN A 217 -18.04 -22.13 7.51
C ASN A 217 -19.13 -23.10 8.00
N GLN A 218 -20.41 -22.79 7.74
CA GLN A 218 -21.57 -23.62 8.08
C GLN A 218 -21.90 -24.72 7.05
N LEU A 219 -21.23 -24.74 5.89
CA LEU A 219 -21.41 -25.82 4.89
C LEU A 219 -20.92 -27.17 5.46
N HIS A 220 -21.52 -28.27 5.00
CA HIS A 220 -21.32 -29.59 5.59
C HIS A 220 -20.02 -30.25 5.12
N THR A 221 -19.67 -30.09 3.84
CA THR A 221 -18.51 -30.78 3.25
C THR A 221 -17.35 -29.83 2.98
N GLN A 222 -16.12 -30.36 3.03
CA GLN A 222 -14.93 -29.59 2.73
C GLN A 222 -14.86 -29.15 1.26
N GLU A 223 -15.42 -29.96 0.35
CA GLU A 223 -15.51 -29.63 -1.07
C GLU A 223 -16.42 -28.42 -1.31
N GLU A 224 -17.61 -28.41 -0.71
CA GLU A 224 -18.53 -27.26 -0.76
C GLU A 224 -17.90 -26.01 -0.17
N LYS A 225 -17.22 -26.13 0.98
CA LYS A 225 -16.48 -25.01 1.61
C LYS A 225 -15.44 -24.44 0.67
N SER A 226 -14.63 -25.31 0.07
CA SER A 226 -13.53 -24.89 -0.82
C SER A 226 -14.06 -24.21 -2.07
N ARG A 227 -15.12 -24.77 -2.69
CA ARG A 227 -15.77 -24.19 -3.87
C ARG A 227 -16.42 -22.84 -3.56
N ALA A 228 -17.13 -22.76 -2.44
CA ALA A 228 -17.78 -21.52 -2.00
C ALA A 228 -16.75 -20.43 -1.62
N LEU A 229 -15.63 -20.81 -1.00
CA LEU A 229 -14.53 -19.91 -0.67
C LEU A 229 -13.84 -19.34 -1.93
N GLN A 230 -13.62 -20.17 -2.95
CA GLN A 230 -13.09 -19.68 -4.22
C GLN A 230 -14.04 -18.68 -4.89
N GLN A 231 -15.34 -18.98 -4.88
CA GLN A 231 -16.33 -18.06 -5.45
C GLN A 231 -16.42 -16.76 -4.64
N TYR A 232 -16.43 -16.84 -3.31
CA TYR A 232 -16.37 -15.69 -2.40
C TYR A 232 -15.18 -14.77 -2.73
N LYS A 233 -13.98 -15.33 -2.93
CA LYS A 233 -12.80 -14.53 -3.29
C LYS A 233 -12.99 -13.80 -4.62
N LYS A 234 -13.48 -14.49 -5.65
CA LYS A 234 -13.77 -13.87 -6.97
C LYS A 234 -14.80 -12.74 -6.85
N ASP A 235 -15.85 -12.99 -6.09
CA ASP A 235 -16.93 -12.03 -5.84
C ASP A 235 -16.42 -10.79 -5.08
N ARG A 236 -15.57 -11.01 -4.06
CA ARG A 236 -14.93 -9.96 -3.28
C ARG A 236 -13.98 -9.11 -4.12
N ILE A 237 -13.08 -9.74 -4.87
CA ILE A 237 -12.16 -9.08 -5.80
C ILE A 237 -12.93 -8.20 -6.78
N ARG A 238 -13.99 -8.74 -7.38
CA ARG A 238 -14.81 -8.01 -8.36
C ARG A 238 -15.49 -6.81 -7.71
N TYR A 239 -16.11 -6.99 -6.56
CA TYR A 239 -16.75 -5.90 -5.82
C TYR A 239 -15.74 -4.78 -5.52
N VAL A 240 -14.57 -5.13 -4.98
CA VAL A 240 -13.51 -4.18 -4.63
C VAL A 240 -13.00 -3.43 -5.87
N TYR A 241 -12.78 -4.13 -6.99
CA TYR A 241 -12.39 -3.50 -8.25
C TYR A 241 -13.42 -2.46 -8.71
N GLN A 242 -14.71 -2.82 -8.71
CA GLN A 242 -15.79 -1.89 -9.10
C GLN A 242 -15.90 -0.71 -8.15
N TYR A 243 -15.70 -0.93 -6.84
CA TYR A 243 -15.64 0.12 -5.84
C TYR A 243 -14.49 1.12 -6.11
N LEU A 244 -13.27 0.62 -6.33
CA LEU A 244 -12.11 1.46 -6.65
C LEU A 244 -12.29 2.26 -7.94
N LYS A 245 -13.04 1.73 -8.92
CA LYS A 245 -13.39 2.45 -10.16
C LYS A 245 -14.60 3.39 -10.01
N GLY A 246 -15.12 3.59 -8.79
CA GLY A 246 -16.26 4.48 -8.52
C GLY A 246 -17.60 4.00 -9.11
N LYS A 247 -17.70 2.72 -9.47
CA LYS A 247 -18.88 2.16 -10.14
C LYS A 247 -19.95 1.68 -9.16
N ILE A 248 -19.59 1.44 -7.91
CA ILE A 248 -20.54 1.05 -6.86
C ILE A 248 -21.00 2.29 -6.10
N LYS A 249 -22.29 2.61 -6.23
CA LYS A 249 -22.93 3.74 -5.53
C LYS A 249 -24.01 3.30 -4.53
N SER A 250 -24.46 2.05 -4.62
CA SER A 250 -25.56 1.51 -3.82
C SER A 250 -25.06 0.55 -2.73
N GLN A 251 -25.74 0.61 -1.58
CA GLN A 251 -25.52 -0.28 -0.44
C GLN A 251 -26.62 -1.36 -0.42
N PRO A 252 -26.33 -2.59 0.05
CA PRO A 252 -27.34 -3.62 0.18
C PRO A 252 -28.41 -3.20 1.22
N PRO A 253 -29.63 -3.75 1.11
CA PRO A 253 -30.66 -3.49 2.11
C PRO A 253 -30.18 -3.92 3.50
N LYS A 254 -30.61 -3.21 4.53
CA LYS A 254 -30.31 -3.59 5.91
C LYS A 254 -30.88 -4.99 6.16
N ARG A 255 -30.05 -5.91 6.66
CA ARG A 255 -30.55 -7.21 7.10
C ARG A 255 -31.50 -7.00 8.27
N THR A 256 -32.74 -7.46 8.12
CA THR A 256 -33.67 -7.60 9.23
C THR A 256 -33.28 -8.86 10.01
N ASP A 257 -33.38 -8.83 11.33
CA ASP A 257 -33.20 -9.98 12.22
C ASP A 257 -34.32 -11.01 11.97
N CYS A 258 -34.30 -11.69 10.83
CA CYS A 258 -35.15 -12.83 10.59
C CYS A 258 -34.57 -14.02 11.36
N SER A 259 -35.42 -14.72 12.12
CA SER A 259 -35.03 -15.87 12.92
C SER A 259 -34.21 -16.87 12.10
N ALA A 260 -32.99 -17.16 12.59
CA ALA A 260 -31.97 -17.94 11.89
C ALA A 260 -32.33 -19.43 11.71
N ALA A 261 -33.50 -19.87 12.17
CA ALA A 261 -33.79 -21.29 12.38
C ALA A 261 -34.21 -22.09 11.12
N SER A 262 -34.25 -21.50 9.92
CA SER A 262 -34.90 -22.17 8.77
C SER A 262 -34.19 -22.08 7.41
N ARG A 263 -33.10 -21.31 7.24
CA ARG A 263 -32.52 -21.10 5.90
C ARG A 263 -31.22 -21.87 5.70
N SER A 264 -31.20 -22.72 4.68
CA SER A 264 -29.98 -23.43 4.23
C SER A 264 -28.86 -22.43 3.89
N PRO A 265 -27.63 -22.61 4.40
CA PRO A 265 -26.49 -21.73 4.11
C PRO A 265 -26.25 -21.56 2.61
N ALA A 266 -26.37 -22.65 1.84
CA ALA A 266 -26.22 -22.63 0.38
C ALA A 266 -27.25 -21.71 -0.31
N ARG A 267 -28.48 -21.64 0.20
CA ARG A 267 -29.53 -20.75 -0.35
C ARG A 267 -29.20 -19.28 -0.08
N GLU A 268 -28.72 -18.96 1.12
CA GLU A 268 -28.33 -17.59 1.46
C GLU A 268 -27.09 -17.14 0.70
N ILE A 269 -26.10 -18.02 0.51
CA ILE A 269 -24.94 -17.78 -0.37
C ILE A 269 -25.40 -17.38 -1.79
N ARG A 270 -26.32 -18.14 -2.39
CA ARG A 270 -26.83 -17.83 -3.74
C ARG A 270 -27.50 -16.45 -3.81
N LYS A 271 -28.27 -16.07 -2.78
CA LYS A 271 -28.90 -14.74 -2.73
C LYS A 271 -27.86 -13.61 -2.69
N ILE A 272 -26.77 -13.78 -1.94
CA ILE A 272 -25.67 -12.80 -1.89
C ILE A 272 -25.03 -12.68 -3.27
N GLN A 273 -24.73 -13.80 -3.92
CA GLN A 273 -24.17 -13.84 -5.27
C GLN A 273 -25.09 -13.19 -6.32
N GLU A 274 -26.41 -13.39 -6.23
CA GLU A 274 -27.38 -12.74 -7.11
C GLU A 274 -27.38 -11.22 -6.97
N ARG A 275 -27.29 -10.70 -5.74
CA ARG A 275 -27.19 -9.26 -5.48
C ARG A 275 -25.89 -8.66 -6.00
N LEU A 276 -24.78 -9.38 -5.85
CA LEU A 276 -23.49 -8.94 -6.38
C LEU A 276 -23.53 -8.87 -7.91
N ARG A 277 -24.15 -9.85 -8.58
CA ARG A 277 -24.38 -9.80 -10.03
C ARG A 277 -25.30 -8.64 -10.43
N SER A 278 -26.32 -8.32 -9.64
CA SER A 278 -27.25 -7.22 -9.99
C SER A 278 -26.61 -5.83 -9.86
N LEU A 279 -25.55 -5.66 -9.07
CA LEU A 279 -24.76 -4.44 -9.07
C LEU A 279 -24.11 -4.15 -10.43
N GLU A 280 -23.83 -5.19 -11.21
CA GLU A 280 -23.15 -5.08 -12.51
C GLU A 280 -24.08 -4.51 -13.59
N LEU A 281 -25.38 -4.82 -13.52
CA LEU A 281 -26.39 -4.44 -14.50
C LEU A 281 -26.94 -3.01 -14.30
N GLY A 282 -26.59 -2.36 -13.19
CA GLY A 282 -27.02 -1.00 -12.84
C GLY A 282 -26.05 0.11 -13.26
N ALA A 283 -24.91 -0.21 -13.89
CA ALA A 283 -24.05 0.79 -14.49
C ALA A 283 -24.69 1.25 -15.82
N PRO A 284 -24.93 2.57 -16.05
CA PRO A 284 -25.41 3.03 -17.33
C PRO A 284 -24.41 2.62 -18.42
N ASN A 285 -24.91 1.97 -19.49
CA ASN A 285 -24.13 1.75 -20.70
C ASN A 285 -23.56 3.10 -21.16
N PRO A 286 -22.26 3.18 -21.50
CA PRO A 286 -21.77 4.33 -22.24
C PRO A 286 -22.40 4.28 -23.64
N ILE A 287 -23.29 5.23 -23.92
CA ILE A 287 -23.58 5.70 -25.27
C ILE A 287 -22.85 7.03 -25.40
#